data_AF-A0A812WME5-F1
#
_entry.id   AF-A0A812WME5-F1
#
_cell.length_a   1.000
_cell.length_b   1.000
_cell.length_c   1.000
_cell.angle_alpha   90.00
_cell.angle_beta   90.00
_cell.angle_gamma   90.00
#
_symmetry.space_group_name_H-M   'P 1'
#
loop_
_entity.id
_entity.type
_entity.pdbx_description
1 polymer ?
#
loop_
_entity_poly.entity_id
_entity_poly.type
_entity_poly.pdbx_seq_one_letter_code
_entity_poly.pdbx_strand_id
1 'polypeptide(L)'
;MRSSFLYVHQLSDFFENGTPCRLENEEADCWIGAYMIYSKALMFTIMHSWQIPYLICGLLLPSRVCLGRLWVGLALVQLTKGISDFVTVLPAQAVRVHIGNPVPSDLVLYTTLHGLCSLVTGLLLLQPGFQRWVYFRLLSAGGAYTAASSVAAFLGSQTSRKVMELAQDTCRFISLDKVTEKDMISSSPDPALKRLSTPCQLQDIDAFLSHSWQDACGRKWEALQAWRKSFKMHHQREP
;
A
#
# COMPACT_ATOMS: atom_id res chain seq x y z
N MET A 1 -28.99 5.46 -1.76
CA MET A 1 -28.99 6.31 -2.97
C MET A 1 -30.39 6.67 -3.47
N ARG A 2 -31.36 5.74 -3.52
CA ARG A 2 -32.75 6.06 -3.94
C ARG A 2 -33.42 7.13 -3.08
N SER A 3 -33.16 7.14 -1.76
CA SER A 3 -33.66 8.13 -0.81
C SER A 3 -33.14 9.55 -1.04
N SER A 4 -31.89 9.70 -1.50
CA SER A 4 -31.26 11.01 -1.70
C SER A 4 -31.89 11.79 -2.85
N PHE A 5 -32.23 11.09 -3.95
CA PHE A 5 -32.90 11.72 -5.10
C PHE A 5 -34.34 12.12 -4.78
N LEU A 6 -35.07 11.28 -4.03
CA LEU A 6 -36.43 11.58 -3.60
C LEU A 6 -36.48 12.85 -2.74
N TYR A 7 -35.47 13.02 -1.87
CA TYR A 7 -35.36 14.17 -0.99
C TYR A 7 -35.04 15.48 -1.74
N VAL A 8 -34.24 15.43 -2.81
CA VAL A 8 -33.96 16.60 -3.65
C VAL A 8 -35.23 17.10 -4.34
N HIS A 9 -36.09 16.18 -4.80
CA HIS A 9 -37.37 16.56 -5.42
C HIS A 9 -38.33 17.20 -4.41
N GLN A 10 -38.45 16.60 -3.22
CA GLN A 10 -39.26 17.15 -2.13
C GLN A 10 -38.77 18.51 -1.62
N LEU A 11 -37.45 18.76 -1.66
CA LEU A 11 -36.87 20.06 -1.37
C LEU A 11 -37.29 21.12 -2.39
N SER A 12 -37.29 20.77 -3.69
CA SER A 12 -37.79 21.66 -4.74
C SER A 12 -39.25 22.02 -4.49
N ASP A 13 -40.09 21.02 -4.21
CA ASP A 13 -41.51 21.21 -3.94
C ASP A 13 -41.76 22.06 -2.68
N PHE A 14 -40.94 21.92 -1.63
CA PHE A 14 -41.00 22.78 -0.45
C PHE A 14 -40.66 24.24 -0.77
N PHE A 15 -39.64 24.50 -1.60
CA PHE A 15 -39.28 25.87 -1.99
C PHE A 15 -40.34 26.53 -2.87
N GLU A 16 -41.01 25.76 -3.73
CA GLU A 16 -42.05 26.28 -4.62
C GLU A 16 -43.40 26.46 -3.93
N ASN A 17 -43.80 25.49 -3.10
CA ASN A 17 -45.18 25.37 -2.61
C ASN A 17 -45.31 25.42 -1.08
N GLY A 18 -44.21 25.47 -0.33
CA GLY A 18 -44.21 25.43 1.14
C GLY A 18 -44.66 24.10 1.75
N THR A 19 -44.72 23.03 0.95
CA THR A 19 -45.19 21.71 1.39
C THR A 19 -44.13 21.00 2.25
N PRO A 20 -44.45 20.56 3.47
CA PRO A 20 -43.48 19.92 4.37
C PRO A 20 -42.91 18.63 3.75
N CYS A 21 -41.62 18.38 3.98
CA CYS A 21 -40.93 17.18 3.49
C CYS A 21 -41.41 15.95 4.26
N ARG A 22 -41.66 14.84 3.56
CA ARG A 22 -42.04 13.56 4.18
C ARG A 22 -41.04 12.47 3.86
N LEU A 23 -40.33 11.99 4.89
CA LEU A 23 -39.45 10.81 4.83
C LEU A 23 -40.20 9.65 5.47
N GLU A 24 -40.48 8.58 4.71
CA GLU A 24 -41.06 7.34 5.25
C GLU A 24 -42.36 7.54 6.06
N ASN A 25 -43.18 8.53 5.66
CA ASN A 25 -44.44 8.96 6.29
C ASN A 25 -44.32 9.85 7.53
N GLU A 26 -43.12 10.23 7.95
CA GLU A 26 -42.91 11.23 9.00
C GLU A 26 -42.63 12.61 8.41
N GLU A 27 -43.20 13.65 9.01
CA GLU A 27 -42.89 15.04 8.66
C GLU A 27 -41.49 15.40 9.15
N ALA A 28 -40.61 15.71 8.22
CA ALA A 28 -39.23 16.10 8.47
C ALA A 28 -39.04 17.58 8.12
N ASP A 29 -38.23 18.28 8.90
CA ASP A 29 -37.88 19.67 8.62
C ASP A 29 -36.97 19.73 7.37
N CYS A 30 -37.52 20.26 6.28
CA CYS A 30 -36.83 20.42 5.01
C CYS A 30 -35.52 21.21 5.15
N TRP A 31 -35.46 22.18 6.07
CA TRP A 31 -34.26 23.00 6.30
C TRP A 31 -33.08 22.19 6.82
N ILE A 32 -33.34 21.25 7.72
CA ILE A 32 -32.31 20.37 8.26
C ILE A 32 -31.73 19.49 7.15
N GLY A 33 -32.59 18.91 6.32
CA GLY A 33 -32.14 18.10 5.19
C GLY A 33 -31.38 18.91 4.12
N ALA A 34 -31.85 20.12 3.79
CA ALA A 34 -31.14 21.05 2.90
C ALA A 34 -29.75 21.38 3.43
N TYR A 35 -29.65 21.72 4.72
CA TYR A 35 -28.40 22.01 5.40
C TYR A 35 -27.44 20.81 5.38
N MET A 36 -27.94 19.59 5.62
CA MET A 36 -27.11 18.38 5.56
C MET A 36 -26.61 18.09 4.14
N ILE A 37 -27.43 18.28 3.10
CA ILE A 37 -27.01 18.10 1.71
C ILE A 37 -25.98 19.15 1.32
N TYR A 38 -26.26 20.43 1.62
CA TYR A 38 -25.36 21.53 1.28
C TYR A 38 -24.02 21.43 2.02
N SER A 39 -24.04 21.15 3.33
CA SER A 39 -22.82 20.98 4.12
C SER A 39 -21.97 19.80 3.61
N LYS A 40 -22.59 18.66 3.27
CA LYS A 40 -21.87 17.53 2.66
C LYS A 40 -21.29 17.87 1.29
N ALA A 41 -22.04 18.54 0.43
CA ALA A 41 -21.58 18.93 -0.90
C ALA A 41 -20.45 19.97 -0.85
N LEU A 42 -20.56 20.95 0.05
CA LEU A 42 -19.54 21.98 0.27
C LEU A 42 -18.26 21.36 0.83
N MET A 43 -18.38 20.53 1.88
CA MET A 43 -17.24 19.80 2.45
C MET A 43 -16.59 18.88 1.43
N PHE A 44 -17.38 18.17 0.62
CA PHE A 44 -16.85 17.32 -0.45
C PHE A 44 -16.06 18.15 -1.46
N THR A 45 -16.62 19.26 -1.94
CA THR A 45 -15.97 20.14 -2.90
C THR A 45 -14.67 20.70 -2.34
N ILE A 46 -14.71 21.34 -1.17
CA ILE A 46 -13.52 21.90 -0.51
C ILE A 46 -12.46 20.82 -0.35
N MET A 47 -12.84 19.63 0.14
CA MET A 47 -11.92 18.54 0.38
C MET A 47 -11.27 17.98 -0.89
N HIS A 48 -12.02 17.81 -1.97
CA HIS A 48 -11.47 17.22 -3.20
C HIS A 48 -10.68 18.25 -4.02
N SER A 49 -11.03 19.54 -3.93
CA SER A 49 -10.32 20.62 -4.61
C SER A 49 -8.84 20.73 -4.20
N TRP A 50 -8.48 20.47 -2.94
CA TRP A 50 -7.07 20.49 -2.52
C TRP A 50 -6.33 19.17 -2.78
N GLN A 51 -7.07 18.05 -2.90
CA GLN A 51 -6.49 16.73 -3.16
C GLN A 51 -6.03 16.59 -4.62
N ILE A 52 -6.74 17.19 -5.58
CA ILE A 52 -6.38 17.10 -7.00
C ILE A 52 -4.98 17.68 -7.27
N PRO A 53 -4.64 18.92 -6.84
CA PRO A 53 -3.28 19.45 -6.97
C PRO A 53 -2.24 18.58 -6.27
N TYR A 54 -2.56 18.04 -5.09
CA TYR A 54 -1.65 17.19 -4.34
C TYR A 54 -1.31 15.88 -5.08
N LEU A 55 -2.32 15.24 -5.69
CA LEU A 55 -2.15 14.05 -6.52
C LEU A 55 -1.37 14.38 -7.80
N ILE A 56 -1.69 15.49 -8.47
CA ILE A 56 -0.98 15.94 -9.67
C ILE A 56 0.50 16.24 -9.35
N CYS A 57 0.78 16.99 -8.30
CA CYS A 57 2.15 17.25 -7.84
C CYS A 57 2.88 15.97 -7.42
N GLY A 58 2.16 15.01 -6.84
CA GLY A 58 2.69 13.68 -6.52
C GLY A 58 3.22 12.97 -7.77
N LEU A 59 2.46 12.97 -8.87
CA LEU A 59 2.83 12.31 -10.13
C LEU A 59 4.07 12.92 -10.80
N LEU A 60 4.42 14.16 -10.49
CA LEU A 60 5.58 14.86 -11.07
C LEU A 60 6.89 14.65 -10.28
N LEU A 61 6.84 14.03 -9.11
CA LEU A 61 8.00 13.91 -8.21
C LEU A 61 8.72 12.56 -8.36
N PRO A 62 10.02 12.49 -8.00
CA PRO A 62 10.76 11.24 -7.99
C PRO A 62 10.09 10.19 -7.10
N SER A 63 10.18 8.92 -7.53
CA SER A 63 9.35 7.80 -7.07
C SER A 63 9.24 7.65 -5.55
N ARG A 64 10.32 7.87 -4.79
CA ARG A 64 10.33 7.71 -3.33
C ARG A 64 9.53 8.81 -2.60
N VAL A 65 9.76 10.06 -2.98
CA VAL A 65 9.12 11.22 -2.35
C VAL A 65 7.65 11.30 -2.77
N CYS A 66 7.37 10.97 -4.03
CA CYS A 66 6.01 10.81 -4.55
C CYS A 66 5.21 9.85 -3.68
N LEU A 67 5.76 8.68 -3.39
CA LEU A 67 5.05 7.62 -2.70
C LEU A 67 4.81 7.94 -1.21
N GLY A 68 5.79 8.54 -0.53
CA GLY A 68 5.60 9.04 0.84
C GLY A 68 4.52 10.13 0.91
N ARG A 69 4.51 11.05 -0.06
CA ARG A 69 3.45 12.06 -0.18
C ARG A 69 2.11 11.41 -0.47
N LEU A 70 2.03 10.45 -1.38
CA LEU A 70 0.79 9.75 -1.70
C LEU A 70 0.13 9.13 -0.46
N TRP A 71 0.90 8.50 0.43
CA TRP A 71 0.38 8.00 1.70
C TRP A 71 -0.15 9.10 2.60
N VAL A 72 0.57 10.21 2.74
CA VAL A 72 0.11 11.37 3.53
C VAL A 72 -1.16 11.96 2.93
N GLY A 73 -1.23 12.11 1.60
CA GLY A 73 -2.43 12.57 0.90
C GLY A 73 -3.63 11.65 1.17
N LEU A 74 -3.45 10.34 0.97
CA LEU A 74 -4.49 9.34 1.23
C LEU A 74 -4.94 9.33 2.69
N ALA A 75 -3.99 9.43 3.63
CA ALA A 75 -4.28 9.53 5.05
C ALA A 75 -5.11 10.77 5.38
N LEU A 76 -4.71 11.93 4.86
CA LEU A 76 -5.43 13.18 5.07
C LEU A 76 -6.85 13.13 4.49
N VAL A 77 -7.05 12.49 3.32
CA VAL A 77 -8.40 12.26 2.75
C VAL A 77 -9.27 11.47 3.74
N GLN A 78 -8.74 10.37 4.30
CA GLN A 78 -9.50 9.54 5.23
C GLN A 78 -9.77 10.24 6.57
N LEU A 79 -8.79 10.99 7.09
CA LEU A 79 -8.95 11.78 8.31
C LEU A 79 -10.01 12.88 8.14
N THR A 80 -9.91 13.67 7.08
CA THR A 80 -10.87 14.75 6.80
C THR A 80 -12.27 14.20 6.56
N LYS A 81 -12.39 13.04 5.90
CA LYS A 81 -13.67 12.36 5.71
C LYS A 81 -14.27 11.91 7.04
N GLY A 82 -13.45 11.29 7.90
CA GLY A 82 -13.87 10.91 9.25
C GLY A 82 -14.33 12.11 10.08
N ILE A 83 -13.57 13.20 10.09
CA ILE A 83 -13.93 14.45 10.78
C ILE A 83 -15.26 15.01 10.25
N SER A 84 -15.43 15.06 8.92
CA SER A 84 -16.66 15.55 8.29
C SER A 84 -17.88 14.73 8.73
N ASP A 85 -17.76 13.40 8.73
CA ASP A 85 -18.85 12.53 9.19
C ASP A 85 -19.21 12.83 10.66
N PHE A 86 -18.25 12.99 11.56
CA PHE A 86 -18.53 13.38 12.96
C PHE A 86 -19.20 14.75 13.08
N VAL A 87 -18.70 15.75 12.34
CA VAL A 87 -19.29 17.09 12.32
C VAL A 87 -20.74 17.05 11.82
N THR A 88 -21.08 16.18 10.88
CA THR A 88 -22.47 16.02 10.41
C THR A 88 -23.38 15.30 11.41
N VAL A 89 -22.84 14.43 12.26
CA VAL A 89 -23.60 13.67 13.26
C VAL A 89 -23.93 14.51 14.50
N LEU A 90 -23.04 15.44 14.91
CA LEU A 90 -23.22 16.25 16.12
C LEU A 90 -24.54 17.07 16.12
N PRO A 91 -24.89 17.82 15.05
CA PRO A 91 -26.18 18.51 14.98
C PRO A 91 -27.37 17.56 14.98
N ALA A 92 -27.27 16.41 14.28
CA ALA A 92 -28.33 15.42 14.24
C ALA A 92 -28.63 14.83 15.64
N GLN A 93 -27.58 14.61 16.43
CA GLN A 93 -27.72 14.17 17.83
C GLN A 93 -28.28 15.27 18.73
N ALA A 94 -27.84 16.52 18.57
CA ALA A 94 -28.38 17.65 19.33
C ALA A 94 -29.88 17.86 19.06
N VAL A 95 -30.30 17.79 17.79
CA VAL A 95 -31.70 17.84 17.37
C VAL A 95 -32.49 16.67 17.98
N ARG A 96 -31.93 15.46 17.97
CA ARG A 96 -32.55 14.29 18.59
C ARG A 96 -32.77 14.48 20.10
N VAL A 97 -31.80 15.05 20.80
CA VAL A 97 -31.96 15.32 22.24
C VAL A 97 -33.02 16.41 22.51
N HIS A 98 -33.11 17.42 21.65
CA HIS A 98 -34.02 18.56 21.85
C HIS A 98 -35.46 18.36 21.36
N ILE A 99 -35.68 17.64 20.25
CA ILE A 99 -36.97 17.57 19.55
C ILE A 99 -37.63 16.17 19.66
N GLY A 100 -36.90 15.14 20.11
CA GLY A 100 -37.40 13.76 20.20
C GLY A 100 -36.70 12.83 19.20
N ASN A 101 -37.37 11.82 18.64
CA ASN A 101 -36.74 10.87 17.70
C ASN A 101 -37.04 11.16 16.21
N PRO A 102 -36.74 12.34 15.62
CA PRO A 102 -36.95 12.56 14.19
C PRO A 102 -35.82 11.98 13.30
N VAL A 103 -34.76 11.42 13.90
CA VAL A 103 -33.61 10.88 13.14
C VAL A 103 -33.54 9.36 13.30
N PRO A 104 -33.55 8.58 12.20
CA PRO A 104 -33.38 7.13 12.25
C PRO A 104 -32.07 6.74 12.95
N SER A 105 -32.18 5.89 13.98
CA SER A 105 -31.02 5.46 14.77
C SER A 105 -29.96 4.73 13.94
N ASP A 106 -30.38 4.01 12.90
CA ASP A 106 -29.50 3.30 11.97
C ASP A 106 -28.62 4.27 11.16
N LEU A 107 -29.16 5.42 10.77
CA LEU A 107 -28.41 6.43 10.01
C LEU A 107 -27.30 7.02 10.87
N VAL A 108 -27.61 7.34 12.13
CA VAL A 108 -26.66 7.85 13.12
C VAL A 108 -25.56 6.83 13.42
N LEU A 109 -25.94 5.56 13.61
CA LEU A 109 -25.00 4.48 13.88
C LEU A 109 -24.06 4.26 12.67
N TYR A 110 -24.62 4.16 11.47
CA TYR A 110 -23.84 3.96 10.24
C TYR A 110 -22.84 5.10 10.00
N THR A 111 -23.29 6.35 10.10
CA THR A 111 -22.42 7.52 9.89
C THR A 111 -21.32 7.62 10.94
N THR A 112 -21.63 7.30 12.20
CA THR A 112 -20.65 7.26 13.29
C THR A 112 -19.60 6.18 13.06
N LEU A 113 -20.01 4.95 12.73
CA LEU A 113 -19.10 3.85 12.46
C LEU A 113 -18.22 4.11 11.24
N HIS A 114 -18.79 4.65 10.16
CA HIS A 114 -18.04 4.98 8.95
C HIS A 114 -17.04 6.12 9.21
N GLY A 115 -17.42 7.14 9.97
CA GLY A 115 -16.52 8.20 10.41
C GLY A 115 -15.35 7.67 11.24
N LEU A 116 -15.63 6.79 12.21
CA LEU A 116 -14.62 6.13 13.04
C LEU A 116 -13.66 5.26 12.22
N CYS A 117 -14.20 4.41 11.33
CA CYS A 117 -13.39 3.59 10.44
C CYS A 117 -12.48 4.44 9.54
N SER A 118 -12.98 5.57 9.02
CA SER A 118 -12.19 6.49 8.20
C SER A 118 -11.07 7.15 9.01
N LEU A 119 -11.35 7.58 10.25
CA LEU A 119 -10.32 8.13 11.15
C LEU A 119 -9.23 7.09 11.47
N VAL A 120 -9.63 5.89 11.89
CA VAL A 120 -8.69 4.81 12.22
C VAL A 120 -7.84 4.46 11.00
N THR A 121 -8.46 4.33 9.82
CA THR A 121 -7.74 4.09 8.57
C THR A 121 -6.77 5.22 8.27
N GLY A 122 -7.19 6.48 8.40
CA GLY A 122 -6.32 7.64 8.20
C GLY A 122 -5.11 7.65 9.15
N LEU A 123 -5.30 7.32 10.43
CA LEU A 123 -4.22 7.20 11.41
C LEU A 123 -3.27 6.04 11.09
N LEU A 124 -3.80 4.88 10.69
CA LEU A 124 -2.98 3.73 10.27
C LEU A 124 -2.14 4.07 9.04
N LEU A 125 -2.71 4.79 8.07
CA LEU A 125 -2.00 5.23 6.86
C LEU A 125 -0.84 6.20 7.17
N LEU A 126 -0.89 6.94 8.29
CA LEU A 126 0.22 7.77 8.77
C LEU A 126 1.32 6.96 9.47
N GLN A 127 1.06 5.72 9.91
CA GLN A 127 2.05 4.92 10.62
C GLN A 127 3.07 4.29 9.65
N PRO A 128 4.38 4.55 9.83
CA PRO A 128 5.42 3.95 8.97
C PRO A 128 5.43 2.41 9.02
N GLY A 129 5.06 1.82 10.16
CA GLY A 129 4.98 0.37 10.33
C GLY A 129 3.91 -0.26 9.43
N PHE A 130 2.72 0.35 9.37
CA PHE A 130 1.64 -0.11 8.51
C PHE A 130 2.00 0.06 7.03
N GLN A 131 2.58 1.20 6.64
CA GLN A 131 3.06 1.42 5.26
C GLN A 131 4.06 0.33 4.84
N ARG A 132 5.08 0.05 5.67
CA ARG A 132 6.06 -1.03 5.42
C ARG A 132 5.39 -2.40 5.28
N TRP A 133 4.41 -2.69 6.14
CA TRP A 133 3.65 -3.94 6.06
C TRP A 133 2.87 -4.07 4.75
N VAL A 134 2.17 -3.01 4.32
CA VAL A 134 1.44 -3.01 3.04
C VAL A 134 2.41 -3.18 1.87
N TYR A 135 3.55 -2.49 1.87
CA TYR A 135 4.57 -2.69 0.85
C TYR A 135 5.06 -4.13 0.81
N PHE A 136 5.40 -4.70 1.97
CA PHE A 136 5.86 -6.07 2.03
C PHE A 136 4.81 -7.04 1.48
N ARG A 137 3.51 -6.83 1.81
CA ARG A 137 2.41 -7.62 1.27
C ARG A 137 2.25 -7.48 -0.24
N LEU A 138 2.24 -6.25 -0.76
CA LEU A 138 2.14 -6.00 -2.20
C LEU A 138 3.34 -6.57 -2.97
N LEU A 139 4.55 -6.43 -2.42
CA LEU A 139 5.76 -7.00 -2.99
C LEU A 139 5.71 -8.53 -2.95
N SER A 140 5.25 -9.13 -1.86
CA SER A 140 5.11 -10.59 -1.74
C SER A 140 4.13 -11.18 -2.75
N ALA A 141 3.08 -10.44 -3.12
CA ALA A 141 2.10 -10.87 -4.13
C ALA A 141 2.70 -10.93 -5.54
N GLY A 142 3.72 -10.12 -5.84
CA GLY A 142 4.42 -10.13 -7.12
C GLY A 142 5.44 -11.27 -7.30
N GLY A 143 5.58 -12.15 -6.31
CA GLY A 143 6.65 -13.15 -6.26
C GLY A 143 7.99 -12.55 -5.80
N ALA A 144 8.90 -13.43 -5.37
CA ALA A 144 10.17 -13.03 -4.76
C ALA A 144 11.03 -12.12 -5.68
N TYR A 145 11.01 -12.36 -6.99
CA TYR A 145 11.80 -11.60 -7.96
C TYR A 145 11.32 -10.16 -8.11
N THR A 146 10.00 -9.94 -8.26
CA THR A 146 9.40 -8.61 -8.35
C THR A 146 9.61 -7.83 -7.05
N ALA A 147 9.52 -8.51 -5.91
CA ALA A 147 9.81 -7.93 -4.61
C ALA A 147 11.25 -7.39 -4.55
N ALA A 148 12.22 -8.25 -4.87
CA ALA A 148 13.63 -7.93 -4.84
C ALA A 148 13.99 -6.81 -5.85
N SER A 149 13.53 -6.92 -7.10
CA SER A 149 13.82 -5.91 -8.13
C SER A 149 13.21 -4.56 -7.78
N SER A 150 12.04 -4.52 -7.15
CA SER A 150 11.42 -3.27 -6.71
C SER A 150 12.18 -2.62 -5.55
N VAL A 151 12.70 -3.42 -4.60
CA VAL A 151 13.57 -2.90 -3.52
C VAL A 151 14.90 -2.39 -4.09
N ALA A 152 15.53 -3.14 -4.99
CA ALA A 152 16.78 -2.72 -5.62
C ALA A 152 16.59 -1.48 -6.53
N ALA A 153 15.48 -1.41 -7.27
CA ALA A 153 15.08 -0.23 -8.05
C ALA A 153 14.85 0.98 -7.16
N PHE A 154 14.15 0.77 -6.03
CA PHE A 154 13.99 1.79 -5.01
C PHE A 154 15.35 2.27 -4.52
N LEU A 155 16.30 1.38 -4.17
CA LEU A 155 17.65 1.72 -3.70
C LEU A 155 18.53 2.43 -4.75
N GLY A 156 18.46 2.02 -6.01
CA GLY A 156 19.34 2.51 -7.06
C GLY A 156 18.78 3.69 -7.88
N SER A 157 17.60 4.21 -7.56
CA SER A 157 16.90 5.21 -8.39
C SER A 157 16.73 4.75 -9.86
N GLN A 158 16.55 3.45 -10.06
CA GLN A 158 16.27 2.83 -11.37
C GLN A 158 14.84 2.31 -11.40
N THR A 159 14.34 1.92 -12.57
CA THR A 159 13.05 1.23 -12.68
C THR A 159 13.19 -0.25 -12.35
N SER A 160 12.16 -0.87 -11.78
CA SER A 160 12.14 -2.32 -11.46
C SER A 160 12.46 -3.18 -12.68
N ARG A 161 11.96 -2.79 -13.85
CA ARG A 161 12.27 -3.43 -15.14
C ARG A 161 13.76 -3.36 -15.48
N LYS A 162 14.37 -2.19 -15.42
CA LYS A 162 15.79 -2.01 -15.74
C LYS A 162 16.70 -2.74 -14.74
N VAL A 163 16.30 -2.80 -13.47
CA VAL A 163 17.01 -3.61 -12.47
C VAL A 163 16.89 -5.10 -12.77
N MET A 164 15.73 -5.56 -13.22
CA MET A 164 15.55 -6.96 -13.63
C MET A 164 16.37 -7.29 -14.87
N GLU A 165 16.34 -6.43 -15.90
CA GLU A 165 17.16 -6.56 -17.10
C GLU A 165 18.65 -6.61 -16.73
N LEU A 166 19.12 -5.68 -15.90
CA LEU A 166 20.50 -5.69 -15.40
C LEU A 166 20.82 -6.95 -14.59
N ALA A 167 19.90 -7.41 -13.74
CA ALA A 167 20.09 -8.62 -12.95
C ALA A 167 20.20 -9.85 -13.85
N GLN A 168 19.38 -9.95 -14.89
CA GLN A 168 19.44 -11.03 -15.89
C GLN A 168 20.75 -10.97 -16.69
N ASP A 169 21.15 -9.79 -17.16
CA ASP A 169 22.37 -9.59 -17.94
C ASP A 169 23.65 -9.88 -17.13
N THR A 170 23.58 -9.68 -15.81
CA THR A 170 24.70 -9.90 -14.89
C THR A 170 24.61 -11.21 -14.13
N CYS A 171 23.55 -12.00 -14.33
CA CYS A 171 23.33 -13.28 -13.67
C CYS A 171 24.35 -14.30 -14.18
N ARG A 172 25.19 -14.80 -13.26
CA ARG A 172 26.23 -15.77 -13.56
C ARG A 172 26.28 -16.81 -12.46
N PHE A 173 26.61 -18.03 -12.82
CA PHE A 173 26.84 -19.12 -11.88
C PHE A 173 28.22 -19.73 -12.08
N ILE A 174 28.71 -20.45 -11.08
CA ILE A 174 29.95 -21.24 -11.15
C ILE A 174 29.58 -22.64 -10.72
N SER A 175 29.79 -23.62 -11.62
CA SER A 175 29.64 -25.04 -11.29
C SER A 175 30.65 -25.43 -10.20
N LEU A 176 30.18 -26.17 -9.20
CA LEU A 176 30.93 -26.33 -7.94
C LEU A 176 32.18 -27.21 -8.05
N ASP A 177 32.36 -27.92 -9.17
CA ASP A 177 33.59 -28.62 -9.53
C ASP A 177 34.76 -27.70 -9.89
N LYS A 178 34.47 -26.46 -10.31
CA LYS A 178 35.48 -25.46 -10.67
C LYS A 178 35.97 -24.64 -9.47
N VAL A 179 35.22 -24.64 -8.38
CA VAL A 179 35.59 -23.93 -7.15
C VAL A 179 36.57 -24.79 -6.38
N THR A 180 37.63 -24.17 -5.87
CA THR A 180 38.65 -24.82 -5.02
C THR A 180 38.62 -24.25 -3.61
N GLU A 181 39.22 -24.95 -2.65
CA GLU A 181 39.33 -24.45 -1.28
C GLU A 181 40.07 -23.10 -1.21
N LYS A 182 41.07 -22.90 -2.08
CA LYS A 182 41.85 -21.66 -2.16
C LYS A 182 40.98 -20.45 -2.48
N ASP A 183 39.95 -20.65 -3.30
CA ASP A 183 39.01 -19.59 -3.68
C ASP A 183 38.14 -19.13 -2.50
N MET A 184 38.03 -19.94 -1.43
CA MET A 184 37.26 -19.65 -0.23
C MET A 184 38.09 -18.98 0.89
N ILE A 185 39.42 -18.93 0.74
CA ILE A 185 40.34 -18.38 1.76
C ILE A 185 40.26 -16.85 1.82
N SER A 186 40.16 -16.20 0.66
CA SER A 186 40.12 -14.75 0.56
C SER A 186 38.71 -14.21 0.76
N SER A 187 38.54 -13.22 1.63
CA SER A 187 37.31 -12.43 1.73
C SER A 187 37.22 -11.33 0.68
N SER A 188 38.31 -11.05 -0.04
CA SER A 188 38.36 -10.04 -1.10
C SER A 188 37.88 -10.60 -2.43
N PRO A 189 37.05 -9.86 -3.20
CA PRO A 189 36.58 -10.31 -4.51
C PRO A 189 37.74 -10.66 -5.45
N ASP A 190 37.80 -11.91 -5.90
CA ASP A 190 38.82 -12.36 -6.86
C ASP A 190 38.27 -12.26 -8.31
N PRO A 191 38.86 -11.39 -9.17
CA PRO A 191 38.47 -11.33 -10.58
C PRO A 191 38.73 -12.64 -11.36
N ALA A 192 39.57 -13.55 -10.87
CA ALA A 192 39.77 -14.87 -11.46
C ALA A 192 38.52 -15.75 -11.33
N LEU A 193 37.80 -15.69 -10.20
CA LEU A 193 36.53 -16.41 -10.02
C LEU A 193 35.47 -15.98 -11.04
N LYS A 194 35.43 -14.69 -11.39
CA LYS A 194 34.53 -14.19 -12.44
C LYS A 194 34.80 -14.87 -13.79
N ARG A 195 36.04 -15.25 -14.10
CA ARG A 195 36.39 -15.97 -15.35
C ARG A 195 35.89 -17.42 -15.36
N LEU A 196 35.72 -18.03 -14.19
CA LEU A 196 35.15 -19.38 -14.06
C LEU A 196 33.62 -19.40 -14.20
N SER A 197 32.99 -18.23 -14.03
CA SER A 197 31.54 -18.10 -14.09
C SER A 197 30.99 -18.05 -15.51
N THR A 198 29.81 -18.63 -15.70
CA THR A 198 29.08 -18.68 -16.97
C THR A 198 27.80 -17.84 -16.85
N PRO A 199 27.42 -17.05 -17.88
CA PRO A 199 26.10 -16.41 -17.91
C PRO A 199 24.99 -17.45 -17.77
N CYS A 200 23.92 -17.13 -17.05
CA CYS A 200 22.78 -18.02 -16.87
C CYS A 200 21.49 -17.24 -16.68
N GLN A 201 20.38 -17.95 -16.80
CA GLN A 201 19.11 -17.48 -16.29
C GLN A 201 18.99 -17.83 -14.82
N LEU A 202 18.17 -17.06 -14.11
CA LEU A 202 17.91 -17.27 -12.68
C LEU A 202 17.31 -18.66 -12.39
N GLN A 203 16.64 -19.26 -13.38
CA GLN A 203 16.02 -20.58 -13.34
C GLN A 203 17.07 -21.72 -13.35
N ASP A 204 18.27 -21.43 -13.83
CA ASP A 204 19.37 -22.39 -13.95
C ASP A 204 20.17 -22.51 -12.64
N ILE A 205 19.89 -21.66 -11.65
CA ILE A 205 20.62 -21.60 -10.38
C ILE A 205 20.02 -22.58 -9.37
N ASP A 206 20.82 -23.53 -8.90
CA ASP A 206 20.41 -24.49 -7.87
C ASP A 206 20.37 -23.91 -6.47
N ALA A 207 21.31 -23.02 -6.16
CA ALA A 207 21.39 -22.35 -4.86
C ALA A 207 22.12 -21.02 -4.92
N PHE A 208 21.71 -20.09 -4.06
CA PHE A 208 22.46 -18.88 -3.76
C PHE A 208 23.28 -19.08 -2.49
N LEU A 209 24.60 -18.99 -2.61
CA LEU A 209 25.50 -19.04 -1.47
C LEU A 209 25.73 -17.63 -0.92
N SER A 210 25.25 -17.37 0.29
CA SER A 210 25.63 -16.20 1.07
C SER A 210 26.41 -16.66 2.29
N HIS A 211 27.48 -15.96 2.66
CA HIS A 211 28.31 -16.31 3.81
C HIS A 211 28.86 -15.06 4.49
N SER A 212 29.16 -15.17 5.79
CA SER A 212 29.85 -14.09 6.51
C SER A 212 31.34 -14.12 6.18
N TRP A 213 31.94 -12.95 5.96
CA TRP A 213 33.39 -12.85 5.78
C TRP A 213 34.18 -13.34 7.02
N GLN A 214 33.53 -13.35 8.19
CA GLN A 214 34.15 -13.75 9.46
C GLN A 214 34.14 -15.26 9.72
N ASP A 215 33.35 -16.03 8.95
CA ASP A 215 33.28 -17.48 9.13
C ASP A 215 34.61 -18.14 8.69
N ALA A 216 35.09 -19.12 9.48
CA ALA A 216 36.33 -19.83 9.21
C ALA A 216 36.30 -20.54 7.84
N CYS A 217 37.30 -20.27 6.99
CA CYS A 217 37.37 -20.79 5.62
C CYS A 217 37.18 -22.31 5.53
N GLY A 218 37.91 -23.08 6.35
CA GLY A 218 37.81 -24.55 6.35
C GLY A 218 36.38 -25.04 6.60
N ARG A 219 35.67 -24.43 7.56
CA ARG A 219 34.28 -24.82 7.87
C ARG A 219 33.31 -24.47 6.73
N LYS A 220 33.53 -23.35 6.02
CA LYS A 220 32.75 -23.00 4.81
C LYS A 220 32.95 -24.04 3.72
N TRP A 221 34.20 -24.40 3.45
CA TRP A 221 34.56 -25.34 2.41
C TRP A 221 34.00 -26.74 2.71
N GLU A 222 34.15 -27.23 3.94
CA GLU A 222 33.58 -28.50 4.39
C GLU A 222 32.06 -28.53 4.22
N ALA A 223 31.36 -27.47 4.66
CA ALA A 223 29.90 -27.38 4.53
C ALA A 223 29.47 -27.37 3.05
N LEU A 224 30.20 -26.64 2.20
CA LEU A 224 29.93 -26.54 0.76
C LEU A 224 30.15 -27.89 0.05
N GLN A 225 31.22 -28.62 0.39
CA GLN A 225 31.47 -29.96 -0.16
C GLN A 225 30.47 -31.00 0.35
N ALA A 226 30.04 -30.91 1.62
CA ALA A 226 28.99 -31.77 2.16
C ALA A 226 27.67 -31.55 1.40
N TRP A 227 27.28 -30.30 1.16
CA TRP A 227 26.11 -29.96 0.34
C TRP A 227 26.25 -30.48 -1.10
N ARG A 228 27.40 -30.22 -1.75
CA ARG A 228 27.71 -30.72 -3.11
C ARG A 228 27.54 -32.23 -3.22
N LYS A 229 28.11 -32.99 -2.28
CA LYS A 229 28.03 -34.45 -2.28
C LYS A 229 26.58 -34.92 -2.16
N SER A 230 25.80 -34.30 -1.27
CA SER A 230 24.37 -34.59 -1.14
C SER A 230 23.62 -34.26 -2.43
N PHE A 231 23.86 -33.11 -3.04
CA PHE A 231 23.21 -32.70 -4.29
C PHE A 231 23.50 -33.69 -5.42
N LYS A 232 24.76 -34.06 -5.63
CA LYS A 232 25.15 -35.04 -6.67
C LYS A 232 24.47 -36.39 -6.51
N MET A 233 24.30 -36.84 -5.26
CA MET A 233 23.62 -38.11 -4.97
C MET A 233 22.16 -38.10 -5.44
N HIS A 234 21.47 -36.97 -5.29
CA HIS A 234 20.06 -36.83 -5.66
C HIS A 234 19.84 -36.46 -7.13
N HIS A 235 20.72 -35.64 -7.71
CA HIS A 235 20.50 -35.03 -9.03
C HIS A 235 21.41 -35.58 -10.14
N GLN A 236 22.44 -36.38 -9.80
CA GLN A 236 23.39 -36.98 -10.75
C GLN A 236 24.11 -35.97 -11.66
N ARG A 237 24.26 -34.72 -11.20
CA ARG A 237 25.03 -33.65 -11.85
C ARG A 237 25.68 -32.74 -10.81
N GLU A 238 26.60 -31.89 -11.24
CA GLU A 238 27.12 -30.81 -10.38
C GLU A 238 26.03 -29.77 -10.10
N PRO A 239 25.96 -29.23 -8.87
CA PRO A 239 25.25 -28.00 -8.59
C PRO A 239 26.03 -26.76 -9.10
#